data_AF-A0A941V3Z1-F1
#
_entry.id   AF-A0A941V3Z1-F1
#
_cell.length_a   1.000
_cell.length_b   1.000
_cell.length_c   1.000
_cell.angle_alpha   90.00
_cell.angle_beta   90.00
_cell.angle_gamma   90.00
#
_symmetry.space_group_name_H-M   'P 1'
#
loop_
_entity.id
_entity.type
_entity.pdbx_description
1 polymer ?
#
loop_
_entity_poly.entity_id
_entity_poly.type
_entity_poly.pdbx_seq_one_letter_code
_entity_poly.pdbx_strand_id
1 'polypeptide(L)'
;MIMQRQQGFTLPEAIMVIVITGIIAGVVAVFIRAPMQSYFDMETRVELTDTADTALRRIGRDLRLALPNSARVSGNIVLELLQTRTGGRYVASLLGGSVLDYTGTSFNVLPGSMPIAPVAGDSVVIYNLGQGIPGADAYAGDNIAPIKSVGTNAITLTTAFDFPLDSPGRRFQVVESPVTYLCDLTAGTLRRYWGYAINATQPNPPSGGNTQSALLAQGVTGCAFTYDAVSERMGLVTLTLSLTRNNETVTLYHEVHVNNVP
;
A
#
# COMPACT_ATOMS: atom_id res chain seq x y z
N MET A 1 31.22 -71.55 -40.25
CA MET A 1 30.08 -70.62 -40.04
C MET A 1 29.16 -71.28 -39.03
N ILE A 2 29.29 -70.93 -37.76
CA ILE A 2 28.50 -71.55 -36.68
C ILE A 2 27.10 -70.94 -36.75
N MET A 3 26.10 -71.72 -37.16
CA MET A 3 24.70 -71.33 -37.13
C MET A 3 24.29 -71.08 -35.68
N GLN A 4 24.10 -69.82 -35.31
CA GLN A 4 23.43 -69.46 -34.07
C GLN A 4 21.97 -69.93 -34.17
N ARG A 5 21.60 -70.87 -33.30
CA ARG A 5 20.23 -71.34 -33.12
C ARG A 5 19.42 -70.17 -32.55
N GLN A 6 18.43 -69.66 -33.28
CA GLN A 6 17.50 -68.67 -32.75
C GLN A 6 16.72 -69.30 -31.60
N GLN A 7 16.99 -68.87 -30.38
CA GLN A 7 16.21 -69.24 -29.20
C GLN A 7 14.93 -68.40 -29.21
N GLY A 8 13.82 -69.02 -29.60
CA GLY A 8 12.49 -68.44 -29.44
C GLY A 8 12.07 -68.45 -27.97
N PHE A 9 11.21 -67.51 -27.62
CA PHE A 9 10.71 -67.31 -26.26
C PHE A 9 9.35 -67.98 -26.08
N THR A 10 9.04 -68.46 -24.87
CA THR A 10 7.82 -69.24 -24.62
C THR A 10 6.62 -68.34 -24.31
N LEU A 11 5.42 -68.77 -24.67
CA LEU A 11 4.18 -68.02 -24.39
C LEU A 11 3.99 -67.68 -22.89
N PRO A 12 4.29 -68.59 -21.93
CA PRO A 12 4.24 -68.26 -20.49
C PRO A 12 5.22 -67.15 -20.09
N GLU A 13 6.41 -67.14 -20.69
CA GLU A 13 7.43 -66.13 -20.45
C GLU A 13 6.93 -64.75 -20.92
N ALA A 14 6.17 -64.70 -22.02
CA ALA A 14 5.58 -63.47 -22.57
C ALA A 14 4.57 -62.84 -21.64
N ILE A 15 3.69 -63.69 -21.13
CA ILE A 15 2.65 -63.29 -20.19
C ILE A 15 3.31 -62.76 -18.92
N MET A 16 4.34 -63.45 -18.40
CA MET A 16 5.03 -63.03 -17.18
C MET A 16 5.69 -61.65 -17.34
N VAL A 17 6.35 -61.38 -18.48
CA VAL A 17 6.97 -60.08 -18.75
C VAL A 17 5.93 -58.96 -18.85
N ILE A 18 4.82 -59.17 -19.57
CA ILE A 18 3.77 -58.15 -19.72
C ILE A 18 3.11 -57.84 -18.37
N VAL A 19 2.85 -58.86 -17.56
CA VAL A 19 2.24 -58.69 -16.23
C VAL A 19 3.19 -57.93 -15.29
N ILE A 20 4.46 -58.32 -15.23
CA ILE A 20 5.45 -57.67 -14.36
C ILE A 20 5.69 -56.22 -14.79
N THR A 21 5.83 -55.96 -16.08
CA THR A 21 6.01 -54.58 -16.59
C THR A 21 4.78 -53.71 -16.32
N GLY A 22 3.56 -54.25 -16.43
CA GLY A 22 2.33 -53.55 -16.06
C GLY A 22 2.29 -53.16 -14.58
N ILE A 23 2.66 -54.09 -13.68
CA ILE A 23 2.72 -53.82 -12.23
C ILE A 23 3.77 -52.75 -11.93
N ILE A 24 4.99 -52.89 -12.47
CA ILE A 24 6.09 -51.93 -12.24
C ILE A 24 5.71 -50.55 -12.78
N ALA A 25 5.15 -50.46 -13.99
CA ALA A 25 4.73 -49.20 -14.58
C ALA A 25 3.65 -48.50 -13.73
N GLY A 26 2.68 -49.26 -13.21
CA GLY A 26 1.67 -48.73 -12.29
C GLY A 26 2.26 -48.18 -11.00
N VAL A 27 3.21 -48.90 -10.40
CA VAL A 27 3.92 -48.47 -9.19
C VAL A 27 4.72 -47.19 -9.46
N VAL A 28 5.50 -47.15 -10.53
CA VAL A 28 6.31 -45.98 -10.92
C VAL A 28 5.44 -44.75 -11.19
N ALA A 29 4.28 -44.92 -11.84
CA ALA A 29 3.37 -43.80 -12.12
C ALA A 29 2.86 -43.12 -10.84
N VAL A 30 2.53 -43.89 -9.79
CA VAL A 30 2.09 -43.32 -8.50
C VAL A 30 3.25 -42.60 -7.80
N PHE A 31 4.45 -43.17 -7.84
CA PHE A 31 5.64 -42.58 -7.21
C PHE A 31 6.12 -41.30 -7.88
N ILE A 32 5.93 -41.14 -9.20
CA ILE A 32 6.33 -39.90 -9.92
C ILE A 32 5.29 -38.78 -9.73
N ARG A 33 4.01 -39.12 -9.59
CA ARG A 33 2.93 -38.12 -9.49
C ARG A 33 3.06 -37.23 -8.25
N ALA A 34 3.39 -37.81 -7.10
CA ALA A 34 3.47 -37.04 -5.84
C ALA A 34 4.60 -36.00 -5.83
N PRO A 35 5.86 -36.30 -6.21
CA PRO A 35 6.92 -35.32 -6.35
C PRO A 35 6.60 -34.21 -7.36
N MET A 36 5.97 -34.54 -8.49
CA MET A 36 5.57 -33.54 -9.48
C MET A 36 4.49 -32.59 -8.95
N GLN A 37 3.45 -33.12 -8.29
CA GLN A 37 2.41 -32.30 -7.66
C GLN A 37 3.04 -31.35 -6.62
N SER A 38 3.92 -31.89 -5.75
CA SER A 38 4.62 -31.08 -4.75
C SER A 38 5.47 -29.97 -5.37
N TYR A 39 6.09 -30.20 -6.54
CA TYR A 39 6.86 -29.16 -7.22
C TYR A 39 5.97 -27.99 -7.66
N PHE A 40 4.81 -28.26 -8.27
CA PHE A 40 3.86 -27.21 -8.68
C PHE A 40 3.21 -26.49 -7.49
N ASP A 41 2.93 -27.22 -6.41
CA ASP A 41 2.40 -26.63 -5.17
C ASP A 41 3.44 -25.66 -4.57
N MET A 42 4.74 -26.03 -4.57
CA MET A 42 5.82 -25.13 -4.13
C MET A 42 5.95 -23.90 -5.02
N GLU A 43 5.88 -24.05 -6.35
CA GLU A 43 5.93 -22.92 -7.28
C GLU A 43 4.76 -21.95 -7.05
N THR A 44 3.55 -22.48 -6.91
CA THR A 44 2.34 -21.68 -6.60
C THR A 44 2.50 -20.93 -5.28
N ARG A 45 3.01 -21.60 -4.24
CA ARG A 45 3.22 -20.99 -2.92
C ARG A 45 4.25 -19.86 -2.95
N VAL A 46 5.31 -20.01 -3.72
CA VAL A 46 6.33 -18.95 -3.91
C VAL A 46 5.72 -17.73 -4.59
N GLU A 47 4.96 -17.92 -5.66
CA GLU A 47 4.30 -16.82 -6.39
C GLU A 47 3.29 -16.06 -5.51
N LEU A 48 2.46 -16.79 -4.76
CA LEU A 48 1.50 -16.20 -3.81
C LEU A 48 2.22 -15.41 -2.71
N THR A 49 3.31 -15.96 -2.17
CA THR A 49 4.09 -15.29 -1.12
C THR A 49 4.73 -14.01 -1.64
N ASP A 50 5.34 -14.04 -2.83
CA ASP A 50 5.99 -12.86 -3.43
C ASP A 50 4.99 -11.76 -3.79
N THR A 51 3.83 -12.14 -4.32
CA THR A 51 2.72 -11.21 -4.61
C THR A 51 2.23 -10.53 -3.32
N ALA A 52 1.99 -11.32 -2.27
CA ALA A 52 1.50 -10.80 -1.00
C ALA A 52 2.55 -9.89 -0.31
N ASP A 53 3.82 -10.30 -0.27
CA ASP A 53 4.90 -9.51 0.32
C ASP A 53 5.12 -8.20 -0.46
N THR A 54 5.14 -8.25 -1.79
CA THR A 54 5.27 -7.06 -2.64
C THR A 54 4.13 -6.07 -2.40
N ALA A 55 2.88 -6.56 -2.32
CA ALA A 55 1.72 -5.73 -2.04
C ALA A 55 1.80 -5.09 -0.65
N LEU A 56 2.09 -5.87 0.39
CA LEU A 56 2.20 -5.38 1.76
C LEU A 56 3.36 -4.39 1.94
N ARG A 57 4.53 -4.66 1.34
CA ARG A 57 5.66 -3.73 1.36
C ARG A 57 5.37 -2.44 0.61
N ARG A 58 4.57 -2.49 -0.47
CA ARG A 58 4.13 -1.27 -1.16
C ARG A 58 3.24 -0.43 -0.25
N ILE A 59 2.25 -1.04 0.42
CA ILE A 59 1.40 -0.35 1.41
C ILE A 59 2.25 0.25 2.53
N GLY A 60 3.20 -0.52 3.07
CA GLY A 60 4.09 -0.05 4.12
C GLY A 60 4.98 1.12 3.72
N ARG A 61 5.42 1.20 2.45
CA ARG A 61 6.16 2.36 1.94
C ARG A 61 5.29 3.62 1.85
N ASP A 62 4.07 3.49 1.34
CA ASP A 62 3.15 4.63 1.22
C ASP A 62 2.72 5.11 2.63
N LEU A 63 2.52 4.20 3.60
CA LEU A 63 2.24 4.51 5.01
C LEU A 63 3.35 5.27 5.73
N ARG A 64 4.63 4.96 5.43
CA ARG A 64 5.77 5.70 6.00
C ARG A 64 5.85 7.14 5.51
N LEU A 65 5.21 7.44 4.39
CA LEU A 65 5.07 8.77 3.81
C LEU A 65 3.68 9.37 4.06
N ALA A 66 2.87 8.76 4.93
CA ALA A 66 1.57 9.31 5.29
C ALA A 66 1.75 10.63 6.07
N LEU A 67 0.83 11.57 5.85
CA LEU A 67 0.69 12.74 6.68
C LEU A 67 0.39 12.27 8.13
N PRO A 68 1.04 12.86 9.14
CA PRO A 68 0.76 12.57 10.54
C PRO A 68 -0.75 12.56 10.84
N ASN A 69 -1.25 11.54 11.53
CA ASN A 69 -2.67 11.39 11.88
C ASN A 69 -3.66 11.35 10.69
N SER A 70 -3.20 11.02 9.47
CA SER A 70 -4.08 10.89 8.30
C SER A 70 -4.50 9.46 7.96
N ALA A 71 -3.81 8.45 8.50
CA ALA A 71 -4.20 7.06 8.24
C ALA A 71 -5.57 6.78 8.85
N ARG A 72 -6.52 6.29 8.03
CA ARG A 72 -7.87 5.91 8.48
C ARG A 72 -8.35 4.64 7.79
N VAL A 73 -9.12 3.85 8.52
CA VAL A 73 -9.63 2.56 8.06
C VAL A 73 -11.15 2.56 8.11
N SER A 74 -11.79 2.02 7.06
CA SER A 74 -13.23 1.81 7.00
C SER A 74 -13.56 0.34 6.70
N GLY A 75 -14.42 -0.24 7.52
CA GLY A 75 -14.90 -1.63 7.37
C GLY A 75 -13.81 -2.70 7.40
N ASN A 76 -12.62 -2.39 7.90
CA ASN A 76 -11.40 -3.22 7.88
C ASN A 76 -10.91 -3.63 6.48
N ILE A 77 -11.52 -3.14 5.41
CA ILE A 77 -11.18 -3.49 4.02
C ILE A 77 -10.70 -2.30 3.20
N VAL A 78 -10.84 -1.09 3.74
CA VAL A 78 -10.38 0.15 3.10
C VAL A 78 -9.41 0.86 4.02
N LEU A 79 -8.17 1.01 3.56
CA LEU A 79 -7.16 1.84 4.21
C LEU A 79 -6.94 3.09 3.36
N GLU A 80 -7.07 4.27 3.95
CA GLU A 80 -6.79 5.53 3.29
C GLU A 80 -5.74 6.33 4.08
N LEU A 81 -4.92 7.08 3.35
CA LEU A 81 -3.94 8.01 3.90
C LEU A 81 -3.74 9.21 2.97
N LEU A 82 -3.27 10.33 3.52
CA LEU A 82 -2.81 11.46 2.71
C LEU A 82 -1.31 11.32 2.48
N GLN A 83 -0.88 11.15 1.22
CA GLN A 83 0.54 10.94 0.91
C GLN A 83 1.29 12.27 0.91
N THR A 84 2.38 12.34 1.68
CA THR A 84 3.27 13.50 1.72
C THR A 84 4.34 13.40 0.64
N ARG A 85 4.56 14.51 -0.07
CA ARG A 85 5.68 14.68 -1.02
C ARG A 85 6.92 15.17 -0.29
N THR A 86 6.74 16.15 0.57
CA THR A 86 7.82 16.87 1.25
C THR A 86 7.27 17.54 2.50
N GLY A 87 8.14 18.23 3.24
CA GLY A 87 7.77 19.05 4.38
C GLY A 87 8.94 19.96 4.72
N GLY A 88 8.74 20.88 5.64
CA GLY A 88 9.77 21.84 6.00
C GLY A 88 9.43 22.63 7.24
N ARG A 89 10.16 23.73 7.43
CA ARG A 89 9.87 24.70 8.48
C ARG A 89 9.53 26.05 7.89
N TYR A 90 8.52 26.71 8.43
CA TYR A 90 8.15 28.07 8.06
C TYR A 90 8.77 29.08 9.03
N VAL A 91 9.02 30.30 8.53
CA VAL A 91 9.69 31.38 9.29
C VAL A 91 8.66 32.43 9.70
N ALA A 92 8.81 32.95 10.92
CA ALA A 92 8.01 34.07 11.41
C ALA A 92 8.44 35.40 10.81
N SER A 93 7.47 36.27 10.54
CA SER A 93 7.77 37.70 10.34
C SER A 93 8.50 38.27 11.56
N LEU A 94 9.56 39.07 11.31
CA LEU A 94 10.44 39.68 12.33
C LEU A 94 9.81 40.89 13.04
N LEU A 95 8.57 41.28 12.71
CA LEU A 95 7.92 42.51 13.18
C LEU A 95 6.84 42.30 14.26
N GLY A 96 6.85 41.16 14.95
CA GLY A 96 5.98 40.92 16.11
C GLY A 96 4.49 40.70 15.79
N GLY A 97 4.15 40.50 14.51
CA GLY A 97 2.87 39.90 14.11
C GLY A 97 2.95 38.37 14.16
N SER A 98 1.78 37.71 14.05
CA SER A 98 1.73 36.28 13.78
C SER A 98 2.71 35.93 12.65
N VAL A 99 3.38 34.81 12.85
CA VAL A 99 4.40 34.19 12.00
C VAL A 99 3.95 34.09 10.54
N LEU A 100 2.63 33.96 10.37
CA LEU A 100 1.88 33.93 9.13
C LEU A 100 0.98 35.18 9.16
N ASP A 101 1.17 36.13 8.24
CA ASP A 101 0.09 37.07 7.93
C ASP A 101 -0.95 36.27 7.15
N TYR A 102 -1.84 35.62 7.90
CA TYR A 102 -2.82 34.63 7.46
C TYR A 102 -3.87 35.15 6.46
N THR A 103 -3.81 36.44 6.14
CA THR A 103 -4.64 37.06 5.10
C THR A 103 -3.95 37.05 3.73
N GLY A 104 -2.68 36.65 3.68
CA GLY A 104 -1.87 36.60 2.47
C GLY A 104 -1.97 35.26 1.72
N THR A 105 -1.57 35.29 0.45
CA THR A 105 -1.44 34.09 -0.37
C THR A 105 -0.05 33.47 -0.27
N SER A 106 0.84 33.88 0.63
CA SER A 106 2.20 33.35 0.67
C SER A 106 2.83 33.35 2.05
N PHE A 107 3.75 32.41 2.27
CA PHE A 107 4.56 32.33 3.49
C PHE A 107 6.00 31.94 3.16
N ASN A 108 6.93 32.34 4.05
CA ASN A 108 8.34 32.06 3.90
C ASN A 108 8.73 30.74 4.55
N VAL A 109 9.61 30.00 3.88
CA VAL A 109 10.14 28.72 4.33
C VAL A 109 11.64 28.82 4.61
N LEU A 110 12.09 28.07 5.61
CA LEU A 110 13.49 28.02 5.98
C LEU A 110 14.31 27.46 4.80
N PRO A 111 15.40 28.12 4.38
CA PRO A 111 16.24 27.64 3.28
C PRO A 111 16.70 26.18 3.49
N GLY A 112 16.63 25.38 2.43
CA GLY A 112 17.05 23.98 2.47
C GLY A 112 16.12 23.05 3.27
N SER A 113 14.96 23.53 3.74
CA SER A 113 14.03 22.69 4.51
C SER A 113 13.22 21.72 3.66
N MET A 114 13.12 21.94 2.35
CA MET A 114 12.38 21.08 1.41
C MET A 114 13.36 20.29 0.53
N PRO A 115 13.58 18.98 0.80
CA PRO A 115 14.47 18.15 -0.02
C PRO A 115 13.90 17.88 -1.42
N ILE A 116 12.57 17.85 -1.54
CA ILE A 116 11.83 17.73 -2.81
C ILE A 116 10.99 18.98 -2.96
N ALA A 117 11.04 19.61 -4.13
CA ALA A 117 10.23 20.80 -4.43
C ALA A 117 8.74 20.40 -4.56
N PRO A 118 7.83 21.09 -3.85
CA PRO A 118 6.40 20.98 -4.11
C PRO A 118 6.06 21.38 -5.54
N VAL A 119 4.95 20.87 -6.06
CA VAL A 119 4.39 21.27 -7.35
C VAL A 119 3.05 21.98 -7.19
N ALA A 120 2.67 22.78 -8.18
CA ALA A 120 1.36 23.39 -8.21
C ALA A 120 0.27 22.31 -8.18
N GLY A 121 -0.75 22.48 -7.33
CA GLY A 121 -1.79 21.49 -7.07
C GLY A 121 -1.53 20.58 -5.86
N ASP A 122 -0.29 20.45 -5.38
CA ASP A 122 -0.03 19.90 -4.05
C ASP A 122 -0.68 20.81 -2.98
N SER A 123 -0.90 20.31 -1.78
CA SER A 123 -1.50 21.08 -0.68
C SER A 123 -0.57 21.16 0.52
N VAL A 124 -0.43 22.36 1.10
CA VAL A 124 0.25 22.55 2.38
C VAL A 124 -0.70 22.18 3.49
N VAL A 125 -0.19 21.41 4.45
CA VAL A 125 -0.88 21.11 5.71
C VAL A 125 -0.02 21.60 6.86
N ILE A 126 -0.66 22.24 7.84
CA ILE A 126 0.00 22.68 9.07
C ILE A 126 -0.71 22.03 10.25
N TYR A 127 0.08 21.39 11.12
CA TYR A 127 -0.37 20.89 12.42
C TYR A 127 -1.59 19.95 12.37
N ASN A 128 -1.50 18.85 11.60
CA ASN A 128 -2.59 17.86 11.52
C ASN A 128 -2.65 16.95 12.75
N LEU A 129 -3.74 17.06 13.50
CA LEU A 129 -3.99 16.24 14.70
C LEU A 129 -4.95 15.09 14.44
N GLY A 130 -5.59 15.06 13.26
CA GLY A 130 -6.41 13.94 12.81
C GLY A 130 -7.89 14.27 12.73
N GLN A 131 -8.69 13.24 12.42
CA GLN A 131 -10.10 13.41 12.09
C GLN A 131 -10.92 13.92 13.28
N GLY A 132 -11.76 14.93 13.03
CA GLY A 132 -12.70 15.47 14.01
C GLY A 132 -12.09 16.43 15.03
N ILE A 133 -10.82 16.81 14.88
CA ILE A 133 -10.20 17.88 15.67
C ILE A 133 -10.42 19.22 14.97
N PRO A 134 -11.24 20.13 15.53
CA PRO A 134 -11.54 21.41 14.88
C PRO A 134 -10.28 22.24 14.65
N GLY A 135 -10.08 22.70 13.42
CA GLY A 135 -8.91 23.51 13.06
C GLY A 135 -7.63 22.72 12.80
N ALA A 136 -7.67 21.37 12.87
CA ALA A 136 -6.51 20.49 12.71
C ALA A 136 -6.80 19.21 11.91
N ASP A 137 -7.90 19.18 11.15
CA ASP A 137 -8.34 18.05 10.33
C ASP A 137 -8.18 18.34 8.82
N ALA A 138 -7.16 17.74 8.22
CA ALA A 138 -6.85 17.91 6.80
C ALA A 138 -7.92 17.29 5.89
N TYR A 139 -8.69 16.30 6.35
CA TYR A 139 -9.81 15.76 5.57
C TYR A 139 -11.03 16.67 5.58
N ALA A 140 -11.23 17.43 6.66
CA ALA A 140 -12.29 18.42 6.77
C ALA A 140 -12.00 19.72 5.99
N GLY A 141 -10.74 19.95 5.62
CA GLY A 141 -10.32 21.19 4.96
C GLY A 141 -9.82 22.27 5.92
N ASP A 142 -9.70 21.96 7.22
CA ASP A 142 -9.50 22.95 8.28
C ASP A 142 -8.08 23.55 8.30
N ASN A 143 -7.09 22.74 7.95
CA ASN A 143 -5.68 23.10 8.05
C ASN A 143 -4.89 22.72 6.79
N ILE A 144 -5.55 22.72 5.64
CA ILE A 144 -5.00 22.34 4.34
C ILE A 144 -5.29 23.40 3.28
N ALA A 145 -4.28 23.79 2.50
CA ALA A 145 -4.44 24.80 1.45
C ALA A 145 -3.66 24.43 0.17
N PRO A 146 -4.25 24.55 -1.04
CA PRO A 146 -3.61 24.19 -2.29
C PRO A 146 -2.54 25.20 -2.71
N ILE A 147 -1.39 24.70 -3.18
CA ILE A 147 -0.24 25.47 -3.65
C ILE A 147 -0.47 25.93 -5.10
N LYS A 148 -0.26 27.23 -5.33
CA LYS A 148 -0.26 27.85 -6.65
C LYS A 148 1.12 27.83 -7.29
N SER A 149 2.15 28.20 -6.53
CA SER A 149 3.53 28.25 -7.00
C SER A 149 4.52 28.17 -5.85
N VAL A 150 5.75 27.76 -6.18
CA VAL A 150 6.87 27.65 -5.25
C VAL A 150 8.00 28.55 -5.74
N GLY A 151 8.45 29.46 -4.88
CA GLY A 151 9.67 30.23 -5.07
C GLY A 151 10.84 29.65 -4.27
N THR A 152 12.01 30.27 -4.34
CA THR A 152 13.25 29.78 -3.69
C THR A 152 13.10 29.55 -2.18
N ASN A 153 12.36 30.44 -1.51
CA ASN A 153 12.15 30.41 -0.05
C ASN A 153 10.72 30.79 0.33
N ALA A 154 9.77 30.63 -0.59
CA ALA A 154 8.39 30.99 -0.35
C ALA A 154 7.45 30.01 -1.04
N ILE A 155 6.34 29.68 -0.38
CA ILE A 155 5.23 28.95 -0.98
C ILE A 155 4.09 29.93 -1.14
N THR A 156 3.48 29.95 -2.33
CA THR A 156 2.29 30.75 -2.63
C THR A 156 1.09 29.84 -2.76
N LEU A 157 0.04 30.09 -1.97
CA LEU A 157 -1.24 29.41 -1.98
C LEU A 157 -2.14 29.94 -3.11
N THR A 158 -3.10 29.12 -3.52
CA THR A 158 -4.07 29.47 -4.57
C THR A 158 -5.05 30.54 -4.11
N THR A 159 -5.49 30.41 -2.86
CA THR A 159 -6.36 31.35 -2.16
C THR A 159 -5.71 31.74 -0.84
N ALA A 160 -5.99 32.95 -0.35
CA ALA A 160 -5.62 33.30 1.02
C ALA A 160 -6.27 32.30 1.97
N PHE A 161 -5.51 31.79 2.94
CA PHE A 161 -5.96 30.79 3.87
C PHE A 161 -5.33 31.04 5.24
N ASP A 162 -6.19 31.13 6.24
CA ASP A 162 -5.80 31.29 7.63
C ASP A 162 -5.75 29.91 8.29
N PHE A 163 -4.54 29.45 8.64
CA PHE A 163 -4.39 28.19 9.33
C PHE A 163 -4.75 28.40 10.81
N PRO A 164 -5.79 27.72 11.34
CA PRO A 164 -6.33 28.05 12.66
C PRO A 164 -5.34 27.83 13.82
N LEU A 165 -4.36 26.95 13.62
CA LEU A 165 -3.40 26.55 14.65
C LEU A 165 -1.97 26.56 14.10
N ASP A 166 -1.06 27.13 14.90
CA ASP A 166 0.36 27.10 14.64
C ASP A 166 0.99 25.76 15.01
N SER A 167 1.93 25.28 14.20
CA SER A 167 2.77 24.13 14.58
C SER A 167 3.78 24.57 15.66
N PRO A 168 3.85 23.91 16.83
CA PRO A 168 4.83 24.26 17.87
C PRO A 168 6.29 24.18 17.38
N GLY A 169 6.55 23.28 16.44
CA GLY A 169 7.87 23.12 15.80
C GLY A 169 8.06 23.98 14.55
N ARG A 170 7.09 24.84 14.21
CA ARG A 170 7.00 25.62 12.96
C ARG A 170 7.13 24.74 11.73
N ARG A 171 6.52 23.56 11.76
CA ARG A 171 6.57 22.57 10.67
C ARG A 171 5.35 22.69 9.78
N PHE A 172 5.55 22.37 8.51
CA PHE A 172 4.49 22.14 7.55
C PHE A 172 4.80 20.87 6.76
N GLN A 173 3.77 20.23 6.23
CA GLN A 173 3.84 19.11 5.32
C GLN A 173 3.23 19.52 3.99
N VAL A 174 3.64 18.86 2.92
CA VAL A 174 3.07 19.01 1.59
C VAL A 174 2.50 17.68 1.17
N VAL A 175 1.19 17.65 0.97
CA VAL A 175 0.41 16.48 0.54
C VAL A 175 0.19 16.56 -0.95
N GLU A 176 0.44 15.47 -1.66
CA GLU A 176 0.19 15.40 -3.11
C GLU A 176 -1.23 14.94 -3.43
N SER A 177 -1.66 13.80 -2.88
CA SER A 177 -2.96 13.21 -3.14
C SER A 177 -3.34 12.18 -2.08
N PRO A 178 -4.63 11.90 -1.89
CA PRO A 178 -5.07 10.79 -1.08
C PRO A 178 -4.80 9.46 -1.80
N VAL A 179 -4.43 8.44 -1.03
CA VAL A 179 -4.19 7.08 -1.51
C VAL A 179 -5.08 6.12 -0.71
N THR A 180 -5.85 5.32 -1.43
CA THR A 180 -6.68 4.26 -0.83
C THR A 180 -6.22 2.89 -1.30
N TYR A 181 -6.12 1.96 -0.36
CA TYR A 181 -6.05 0.54 -0.62
C TYR A 181 -7.40 -0.09 -0.31
N LEU A 182 -8.02 -0.69 -1.33
CA LEU A 182 -9.31 -1.37 -1.22
C LEU A 182 -9.10 -2.86 -1.40
N CYS A 183 -9.54 -3.60 -0.40
CA CYS A 183 -9.66 -5.04 -0.45
C CYS A 183 -11.09 -5.45 -0.81
N ASP A 184 -11.26 -5.96 -2.02
CA ASP A 184 -12.53 -6.47 -2.49
C ASP A 184 -12.50 -8.00 -2.46
N LEU A 185 -13.10 -8.58 -1.42
CA LEU A 185 -13.20 -10.04 -1.26
C LEU A 185 -14.21 -10.67 -2.23
N THR A 186 -15.12 -9.89 -2.81
CA THR A 186 -16.09 -10.39 -3.79
C THR A 186 -15.47 -10.52 -5.17
N ALA A 187 -14.67 -9.54 -5.57
CA ALA A 187 -13.84 -9.61 -6.78
C ALA A 187 -12.54 -10.41 -6.57
N GLY A 188 -12.15 -10.68 -5.32
CA GLY A 188 -10.91 -11.34 -4.95
C GLY A 188 -9.67 -10.51 -5.31
N THR A 189 -9.72 -9.19 -5.13
CA THR A 189 -8.63 -8.28 -5.53
C THR A 189 -8.24 -7.29 -4.44
N LEU A 190 -6.96 -6.93 -4.42
CA LEU A 190 -6.42 -5.81 -3.66
C LEU A 190 -5.99 -4.74 -4.66
N ARG A 191 -6.54 -3.54 -4.54
CA ARG A 191 -6.28 -2.43 -5.47
C ARG A 191 -5.83 -1.18 -4.73
N ARG A 192 -4.90 -0.43 -5.36
CA ARG A 192 -4.50 0.92 -4.96
C ARG A 192 -5.26 1.93 -5.81
N TYR A 193 -5.79 2.98 -5.20
CA TYR A 193 -6.45 4.12 -5.83
C TYR A 193 -5.73 5.41 -5.47
N TRP A 194 -5.65 6.35 -6.41
CA TRP A 194 -5.06 7.69 -6.21
C TRP A 194 -5.63 8.68 -7.23
N GLY A 195 -5.34 9.98 -7.08
CA GLY A 195 -5.77 11.02 -8.03
C GLY A 195 -7.23 11.45 -7.90
N TYR A 196 -7.90 11.02 -6.82
CA TYR A 196 -9.22 11.53 -6.41
C TYR A 196 -9.07 12.69 -5.42
N ALA A 197 -10.15 13.42 -5.17
CA ALA A 197 -10.15 14.57 -4.26
C ALA A 197 -10.09 14.12 -2.79
N ILE A 198 -9.52 14.97 -1.93
CA ILE A 198 -9.58 14.79 -0.48
C ILE A 198 -11.03 15.02 -0.04
N ASN A 199 -11.60 14.06 0.69
CA ASN A 199 -12.98 14.11 1.17
C ASN A 199 -13.04 13.90 2.68
N ALA A 200 -13.89 14.66 3.37
CA ALA A 200 -14.12 14.51 4.81
C ALA A 200 -14.61 13.09 5.17
N THR A 201 -15.55 12.57 4.37
CA THR A 201 -15.99 11.17 4.47
C THR A 201 -15.11 10.29 3.59
N GLN A 202 -14.59 9.21 4.17
CA GLN A 202 -13.76 8.23 3.44
C GLN A 202 -14.56 7.59 2.30
N PRO A 203 -14.13 7.75 1.03
CA PRO A 203 -14.84 7.15 -0.09
C PRO A 203 -14.53 5.66 -0.20
N ASN A 204 -15.56 4.86 -0.49
CA ASN A 204 -15.46 3.42 -0.64
C ASN A 204 -16.44 2.89 -1.73
N PRO A 205 -15.97 2.58 -2.96
CA PRO A 205 -14.65 2.87 -3.50
C PRO A 205 -14.45 4.37 -3.81
N PRO A 206 -13.20 4.85 -3.91
CA PRO A 206 -12.90 6.19 -4.43
C PRO A 206 -13.42 6.38 -5.87
N SER A 207 -13.99 7.55 -6.14
CA SER A 207 -14.50 7.93 -7.47
C SER A 207 -14.37 9.45 -7.71
N GLY A 208 -14.54 9.87 -8.97
CA GLY A 208 -14.49 11.28 -9.38
C GLY A 208 -13.09 11.80 -9.74
N GLY A 209 -13.01 13.03 -10.23
CA GLY A 209 -11.74 13.65 -10.63
C GLY A 209 -10.92 12.80 -11.62
N ASN A 210 -9.61 12.73 -11.41
CA ASN A 210 -8.68 11.90 -12.19
C ASN A 210 -8.36 10.60 -11.44
N THR A 211 -9.36 9.95 -10.84
CA THR A 211 -9.16 8.70 -10.09
C THR A 211 -8.49 7.66 -10.98
N GLN A 212 -7.31 7.19 -10.56
CA GLN A 212 -6.58 6.09 -11.14
C GLN A 212 -6.58 4.90 -10.19
N SER A 213 -6.44 3.70 -10.74
CA SER A 213 -6.30 2.49 -9.92
C SER A 213 -5.33 1.48 -10.52
N ALA A 214 -4.66 0.73 -9.65
CA ALA A 214 -3.75 -0.35 -10.00
C ALA A 214 -4.07 -1.58 -9.16
N LEU A 215 -4.00 -2.74 -9.80
CA LEU A 215 -4.13 -4.03 -9.17
C LEU A 215 -2.80 -4.40 -8.48
N LEU A 216 -2.86 -4.77 -7.20
CA LEU A 216 -1.68 -5.21 -6.44
C LEU A 216 -1.65 -6.72 -6.24
N ALA A 217 -2.81 -7.34 -6.03
CA ALA A 217 -2.94 -8.78 -5.87
C ALA A 217 -4.31 -9.27 -6.37
N GLN A 218 -4.34 -10.52 -6.83
CA GLN A 218 -5.54 -11.28 -7.22
C GLN A 218 -5.61 -12.57 -6.41
N GLY A 219 -6.80 -13.16 -6.34
CA GLY A 219 -7.05 -14.35 -5.53
C GLY A 219 -7.11 -14.04 -4.04
N VAL A 220 -7.48 -12.80 -3.68
CA VAL A 220 -7.62 -12.38 -2.29
C VAL A 220 -8.82 -13.08 -1.67
N THR A 221 -8.59 -13.92 -0.67
CA THR A 221 -9.63 -14.65 0.06
C THR A 221 -9.84 -14.14 1.48
N GLY A 222 -8.86 -13.41 2.01
CA GLY A 222 -8.92 -12.78 3.31
C GLY A 222 -8.08 -11.52 3.34
N CYS A 223 -8.57 -10.50 4.02
CA CYS A 223 -7.90 -9.21 4.11
C CYS A 223 -8.44 -8.41 5.27
N ALA A 224 -7.55 -7.84 6.08
CA ALA A 224 -7.94 -6.88 7.08
C ALA A 224 -6.86 -5.82 7.29
N PHE A 225 -7.32 -4.58 7.36
CA PHE A 225 -6.56 -3.42 7.79
C PHE A 225 -7.09 -2.96 9.13
N THR A 226 -6.19 -2.56 10.02
CA THR A 226 -6.55 -1.88 11.27
C THR A 226 -5.55 -0.76 11.53
N TYR A 227 -6.02 0.30 12.18
CA TYR A 227 -5.18 1.42 12.58
C TYR A 227 -5.45 1.73 14.04
N ASP A 228 -4.40 1.66 14.84
CA ASP A 228 -4.42 2.01 16.25
C ASP A 228 -3.49 3.19 16.50
N ALA A 229 -4.03 4.28 17.01
CA ALA A 229 -3.24 5.40 17.50
C ALA A 229 -2.65 5.03 18.87
N VAL A 230 -1.50 4.35 18.86
CA VAL A 230 -0.80 3.88 20.07
C VAL A 230 -0.40 5.05 20.98
N SER A 231 -0.11 6.21 20.40
CA SER A 231 0.19 7.46 21.10
C SER A 231 -0.14 8.66 20.20
N GLU A 232 -0.18 9.87 20.76
CA GLU A 232 -0.29 11.13 20.00
C GLU A 232 0.78 11.28 18.90
N ARG A 233 1.93 10.59 19.04
CA ARG A 233 3.07 10.68 18.11
C ARG A 233 3.34 9.41 17.32
N MET A 234 2.64 8.32 17.60
CA MET A 234 2.86 7.02 16.96
C MET A 234 1.54 6.33 16.67
N GLY A 235 1.36 5.90 15.43
CA GLY A 235 0.30 4.99 15.02
C GLY A 235 0.86 3.64 14.62
N LEU A 236 0.06 2.59 14.76
CA LEU A 236 0.35 1.26 14.24
C LEU A 236 -0.72 0.90 13.23
N VAL A 237 -0.31 0.56 12.01
CA VAL A 237 -1.19 -0.04 11.01
C VAL A 237 -0.84 -1.52 10.90
N THR A 238 -1.84 -2.36 11.10
CA THR A 238 -1.71 -3.81 10.90
C THR A 238 -2.41 -4.21 9.61
N LEU A 239 -1.70 -4.97 8.78
CA LEU A 239 -2.15 -5.46 7.49
C LEU A 239 -2.13 -6.98 7.51
N THR A 240 -3.24 -7.60 7.13
CA THR A 240 -3.32 -9.04 6.88
C THR A 240 -3.83 -9.28 5.47
N LEU A 241 -3.19 -10.19 4.77
CA LEU A 241 -3.53 -10.55 3.39
C LEU A 241 -3.42 -12.05 3.19
N SER A 242 -4.52 -12.67 2.78
CA SER A 242 -4.61 -14.07 2.41
C SER A 242 -4.89 -14.19 0.92
N LEU A 243 -4.01 -14.90 0.21
CA LEU A 243 -4.16 -15.21 -1.21
C LEU A 243 -4.33 -16.71 -1.39
N THR A 244 -5.28 -17.11 -2.24
CA THR A 244 -5.53 -18.52 -2.57
C THR A 244 -5.49 -18.74 -4.07
N ARG A 245 -4.78 -19.79 -4.50
CA ARG A 245 -4.76 -20.27 -5.89
C ARG A 245 -4.54 -21.78 -5.90
N ASN A 246 -5.29 -22.52 -6.73
CA ASN A 246 -5.18 -23.98 -6.86
C ASN A 246 -5.25 -24.73 -5.52
N ASN A 247 -6.16 -24.32 -4.62
CA ASN A 247 -6.30 -24.82 -3.23
C ASN A 247 -5.11 -24.56 -2.29
N GLU A 248 -4.04 -23.91 -2.76
CA GLU A 248 -2.96 -23.42 -1.90
C GLU A 248 -3.34 -22.04 -1.36
N THR A 249 -3.14 -21.82 -0.06
CA THR A 249 -3.43 -20.53 0.60
C THR A 249 -2.21 -20.04 1.38
N VAL A 250 -1.83 -18.79 1.13
CA VAL A 250 -0.78 -18.10 1.88
C VAL A 250 -1.40 -16.91 2.60
N THR A 251 -1.14 -16.80 3.89
CA THR A 251 -1.54 -15.64 4.71
C THR A 251 -0.29 -14.95 5.24
N LEU A 252 -0.17 -13.65 4.95
CA LEU A 252 0.89 -12.80 5.48
C LEU A 252 0.32 -11.75 6.42
N TYR A 253 1.14 -11.40 7.40
CA TYR A 253 0.89 -10.39 8.42
C TYR A 253 2.01 -9.36 8.36
N HIS A 254 1.65 -8.07 8.39
CA HIS A 254 2.62 -6.98 8.36
C HIS A 254 2.18 -5.82 9.26
N GLU A 255 3.09 -5.39 10.12
CA GLU A 255 2.92 -4.22 10.99
C GLU A 255 3.77 -3.06 10.48
N VAL A 256 3.16 -1.89 10.42
CA VAL A 256 3.81 -0.65 9.98
C VAL A 256 3.61 0.43 11.02
N HIS A 257 4.72 0.91 11.57
CA HIS A 257 4.71 2.10 12.42
C HIS A 257 4.55 3.35 11.56
N VAL A 258 3.60 4.21 11.95
CA VAL A 258 3.30 5.49 11.32
C VAL A 258 3.74 6.61 12.26
N ASN A 259 4.45 7.59 11.71
CA ASN A 259 4.88 8.77 12.45
C ASN A 259 3.74 9.78 12.53
N ASN A 260 3.18 9.98 13.72
CA ASN A 260 2.11 10.94 13.98
C ASN A 260 2.63 12.26 14.56
N VAL A 261 3.91 12.61 14.36
CA VAL A 261 4.43 13.92 14.76
C VAL A 261 4.15 14.97 13.67
N PRO A 262 3.21 15.91 13.91
CA PRO A 262 2.94 17.01 12.98
C PRO A 262 4.04 18.08 12.93
#